data_AF-A0A5J4Q6Z6-F1
#
_entry.id   AF-A0A5J4Q6Z6-F1
#
_cell.length_a   1.000
_cell.length_b   1.000
_cell.length_c   1.000
_cell.angle_alpha   90.00
_cell.angle_beta   90.00
_cell.angle_gamma   90.00
#
_symmetry.space_group_name_H-M   'P 1'
#
loop_
_entity.id
_entity.type
_entity.pdbx_description
1 polymer ?
#
loop_
_entity_poly.entity_id
_entity_poly.type
_entity_poly.pdbx_seq_one_letter_code
_entity_poly.pdbx_strand_id
1 'polypeptide(L)' 'RIFEQNFRKFDYTISNNASKVLQEYFCKSVAEKNSNFGNARFVRNFFEKTLERQANRLAKETNLTTDKLSEVCTEDIIRT' A
#
# COMPACT_ATOMS: atom_id res chain seq x y z
N ARG A 1 -7.34 -8.01 -6.24
CA ARG A 1 -8.81 -7.80 -6.14
C ARG A 1 -9.24 -6.98 -4.90
N ILE A 2 -9.17 -7.46 -3.65
CA ILE A 2 -9.67 -6.66 -2.49
C ILE A 2 -8.84 -5.36 -2.27
N PHE A 3 -7.52 -5.42 -2.43
CA PHE A 3 -6.66 -4.26 -2.19
C PHE A 3 -6.82 -3.17 -3.26
N GLU A 4 -6.83 -3.55 -4.55
CA GLU A 4 -7.07 -2.62 -5.67
C GLU A 4 -8.47 -1.99 -5.62
N GLN A 5 -9.47 -2.70 -5.07
CA GLN A 5 -10.80 -2.13 -4.84
C GLN A 5 -10.78 -1.02 -3.79
N ASN A 6 -9.94 -1.13 -2.76
CA ASN A 6 -9.77 -0.06 -1.78
C ASN A 6 -9.12 1.18 -2.42
N PHE A 7 -8.09 1.01 -3.27
CA PHE A 7 -7.48 2.13 -3.99
C PHE A 7 -8.49 2.93 -4.81
N ARG A 8 -9.31 2.24 -5.61
CA ARG A 8 -10.38 2.90 -6.39
C ARG A 8 -11.44 3.57 -5.53
N LYS A 9 -11.72 3.04 -4.34
CA LYS A 9 -12.72 3.62 -3.41
C LYS A 9 -12.24 4.95 -2.80
N PHE A 10 -10.93 5.15 -2.71
CA PHE A 10 -10.31 6.31 -2.07
C PHE A 10 -9.58 7.21 -3.08
N ASP A 11 -9.85 7.06 -4.38
CA ASP A 11 -9.20 7.80 -5.48
C ASP A 11 -7.67 7.77 -5.47
N TYR A 12 -7.08 6.71 -4.90
CA TYR A 12 -5.65 6.48 -4.95
C TYR A 12 -5.26 5.69 -6.20
N THR A 13 -4.15 6.09 -6.80
CA THR A 13 -3.44 5.33 -7.84
C THR A 13 -2.23 4.63 -7.23
N ILE A 14 -1.82 3.52 -7.84
CA ILE A 14 -0.62 2.78 -7.44
C ILE A 14 0.32 2.71 -8.62
N SER A 15 1.60 3.00 -8.40
CA SER A 15 2.59 2.89 -9.48
C SER A 15 2.77 1.44 -9.93
N ASN A 16 3.15 1.22 -11.19
CA ASN A 16 3.33 -0.14 -11.73
C ASN A 16 4.35 -0.96 -10.92
N ASN A 17 5.43 -0.31 -10.45
CA ASN A 17 6.45 -0.96 -9.62
C ASN A 17 5.89 -1.29 -8.23
N ALA A 18 5.12 -0.38 -7.64
CA ALA A 18 4.47 -0.57 -6.35
C ALA A 18 3.49 -1.75 -6.37
N SER A 19 2.74 -1.93 -7.47
CA SER A 19 1.82 -3.05 -7.64
C SER A 19 2.51 -4.42 -7.61
N LYS A 20 3.67 -4.56 -8.27
CA LYS A 20 4.44 -5.82 -8.24
C LYS A 20 4.95 -6.14 -6.83
N VAL A 21 5.56 -5.17 -6.17
CA VAL A 21 6.08 -5.31 -4.80
C VAL A 21 4.96 -5.68 -3.83
N LEU A 22 3.79 -5.06 -4.00
CA LEU A 22 2.61 -5.38 -3.22
C LEU A 22 2.20 -6.85 -3.38
N GLN A 23 2.15 -7.33 -4.63
CA GLN A 23 1.78 -8.70 -4.95
C GLN A 23 2.76 -9.69 -4.30
N GLU A 24 4.06 -9.45 -4.43
CA GLU A 24 5.10 -10.27 -3.80
C GLU A 24 4.99 -10.27 -2.28
N TYR A 25 4.75 -9.11 -1.67
CA TYR A 25 4.59 -8.98 -0.23
C TYR A 25 3.39 -9.79 0.28
N PHE A 26 2.24 -9.70 -0.39
CA PHE A 26 1.07 -10.49 -0.05
C PHE A 26 1.31 -11.98 -0.27
N CYS A 27 1.95 -12.40 -1.37
CA CYS A 27 2.30 -13.80 -1.62
C CYS A 27 3.19 -14.38 -0.52
N LYS A 28 4.24 -13.67 -0.10
CA LYS A 28 5.10 -14.07 1.03
C LYS A 28 4.32 -14.15 2.34
N SER A 29 3.55 -13.10 2.64
CA SER A 29 2.70 -13.05 3.84
C SER A 29 1.61 -14.13 3.85
N VAL A 30 1.23 -14.65 2.68
CA VAL A 30 0.32 -15.80 2.53
C VAL A 30 1.03 -17.14 2.72
N ALA A 31 2.26 -17.27 2.22
CA ALA A 31 3.05 -18.48 2.35
C ALA A 31 3.51 -18.72 3.80
N GLU A 32 3.79 -17.66 4.55
CA GLU A 32 4.26 -17.71 5.95
C GLU A 32 3.13 -17.86 6.99
N LYS A 33 1.91 -18.22 6.57
CA LYS A 33 0.73 -18.17 7.44
C LYS A 33 0.68 -19.30 8.49
N ASN A 34 0.29 -18.89 9.69
CA ASN A 34 -0.16 -19.77 10.77
C ASN A 34 -1.70 -19.84 10.74
N SER A 35 -2.31 -20.85 11.36
CA SER A 35 -3.77 -21.09 11.38
C SER A 35 -4.64 -19.91 11.85
N ASN A 36 -4.07 -18.90 12.51
CA ASN A 36 -4.76 -17.69 13.00
C ASN A 36 -4.71 -16.48 12.06
N PHE A 37 -4.25 -16.61 10.82
CA PHE A 37 -4.10 -15.45 9.94
C PHE A 37 -5.44 -14.93 9.41
N GLY A 38 -5.93 -13.83 10.00
CA GLY A 38 -7.09 -13.10 9.52
C GLY A 38 -6.80 -12.28 8.27
N ASN A 39 -6.96 -12.88 7.08
CA ASN A 39 -6.67 -12.26 5.77
C ASN A 39 -7.21 -10.82 5.64
N ALA A 40 -8.45 -10.58 6.04
CA ALA A 40 -9.07 -9.25 5.94
C ALA A 40 -8.46 -8.23 6.91
N ARG A 41 -8.16 -8.63 8.15
CA ARG A 41 -7.51 -7.76 9.15
C ARG A 41 -6.09 -7.41 8.72
N PHE A 42 -5.35 -8.39 8.21
CA PHE A 42 -4.01 -8.16 7.69
C PHE A 42 -4.00 -7.15 6.55
N VAL A 43 -4.87 -7.36 5.54
CA VAL A 43 -4.98 -6.48 4.37
C VAL A 43 -5.36 -5.06 4.79
N ARG A 44 -6.27 -4.90 5.77
CA ARG A 44 -6.65 -3.58 6.31
C ARG A 44 -5.48 -2.90 7.03
N ASN A 45 -4.83 -3.58 7.97
CA ASN A 45 -3.70 -3.02 8.71
C ASN A 45 -2.55 -2.64 7.77
N PHE A 46 -2.33 -3.43 6.72
CA PHE A 46 -1.33 -3.14 5.71
C PHE A 46 -1.70 -1.88 4.91
N PHE A 47 -2.96 -1.75 4.47
CA PHE A 47 -3.44 -0.55 3.77
C PHE A 47 -3.27 0.72 4.60
N GLU A 48 -3.68 0.69 5.88
CA GLU A 48 -3.55 1.83 6.80
C GLU A 48 -2.08 2.26 6.95
N LYS A 49 -1.15 1.31 7.10
CA LYS A 49 0.29 1.60 7.15
C LYS A 49 0.84 2.19 5.86
N THR A 50 0.35 1.74 4.71
CA THR A 50 0.74 2.30 3.42
C THR A 50 0.30 3.77 3.31
N LEU A 51 -0.91 4.10 3.75
CA LEU A 51 -1.38 5.49 3.77
C LEU A 51 -0.60 6.36 4.76
N GLU A 52 -0.29 5.84 5.95
CA GLU A 52 0.54 6.54 6.95
C GLU A 52 1.92 6.89 6.37
N ARG A 53 2.55 5.95 5.66
CA ARG A 53 3.85 6.19 5.01
C ARG A 53 3.77 7.18 3.87
N GLN A 54 2.72 7.09 3.05
CA GLN A 54 2.49 8.06 1.98
C GLN A 54 2.32 9.47 2.54
N ALA A 55 1.54 9.64 3.62
CA ALA A 55 1.43 10.93 4.31
C ALA A 55 2.79 11.44 4.82
N ASN A 56 3.59 10.57 5.43
CA ASN A 56 4.94 10.92 5.91
C ASN A 56 5.91 11.28 4.77
N ARG A 57 5.81 10.62 3.61
CA ARG A 57 6.57 10.94 2.40
C ARG A 57 6.16 12.31 1.86
N LEU A 58 4.86 12.54 1.69
CA LEU A 58 4.31 13.81 1.19
C LEU A 58 4.62 14.99 2.12
N ALA A 59 4.66 14.79 3.44
CA ALA A 59 5.04 15.83 4.39
C ALA A 59 6.47 16.36 4.20
N LYS A 60 7.33 15.59 3.51
CA LYS A 60 8.72 15.97 3.19
C LYS A 60 8.89 16.46 1.75
N GLU A 61 7.82 16.42 0.94
CA GLU A 61 7.85 16.80 -0.46
C GLU A 61 7.70 18.33 -0.61
N THR A 62 8.61 18.94 -1.36
CA THR A 62 8.59 20.39 -1.59
C THR A 62 7.68 20.77 -2.76
N ASN A 63 7.47 19.86 -3.71
CA ASN A 63 6.63 20.08 -4.89
C ASN A 63 5.47 19.09 -4.92
N LEU A 64 4.42 19.40 -4.15
CA LEU A 64 3.17 18.64 -4.14
C LEU A 64 2.34 18.94 -5.37
N THR A 65 1.82 17.89 -6.00
CA THR A 65 0.84 17.95 -7.09
C THR A 65 -0.32 17.02 -6.76
N THR A 66 -1.48 17.26 -7.37
CA THR A 66 -2.65 16.38 -7.20
C THR A 66 -2.31 14.92 -7.54
N ASP A 67 -1.51 14.71 -8.58
CA ASP A 67 -1.04 13.38 -8.97
C ASP A 67 -0.25 12.72 -7.83
N LYS A 68 0.71 13.43 -7.22
CA LYS A 68 1.49 12.91 -6.08
C LYS A 68 0.64 12.65 -4.84
N LEU A 69 -0.37 13.49 -4.59
CA LEU A 69 -1.31 13.29 -3.47
C LEU A 69 -2.13 12.01 -3.66
N SER A 70 -2.41 11.64 -4.91
CA SER A 70 -3.16 10.43 -5.26
C SER A 70 -2.28 9.19 -5.47
N GLU A 71 -0.97 9.33 -5.66
CA GLU A 71 -0.09 8.20 -6.00
C GLU A 71 0.54 7.55 -4.76
N VAL A 72 0.41 6.23 -4.66
CA VAL A 72 1.18 5.36 -3.77
C VAL A 72 2.32 4.71 -4.55
N CYS A 73 3.54 4.88 -4.04
CA CYS A 73 4.75 4.34 -4.66
C CYS A 73 5.37 3.21 -3.82
N THR A 74 6.48 2.65 -4.29
CA THR A 74 7.16 1.52 -3.62
C THR A 74 7.65 1.86 -2.22
N GLU A 75 8.03 3.12 -1.97
CA GLU A 75 8.48 3.60 -0.66
C GLU A 75 7.38 3.54 0.40
N ASP A 76 6.12 3.65 -0.03
CA ASP A 76 4.96 3.58 0.87
C ASP A 76 4.63 2.12 1.24
N ILE A 77 5.15 1.15 0.50
CA ILE A 77 4.86 -0.29 0.62
C ILE A 77 5.97 -1.02 1.37
N ILE A 78 7.22 -0.75 1.02
CA ILE A 78 8.39 -1.43 1.59
C ILE A 78 8.76 -0.74 2.89
N ARG A 79 9.21 -1.52 3.87
CA ARG A 79 9.83 -0.98 5.08
C ARG A 79 11.31 -0.81 4.77
N THR A 80 11.73 0.41 4.43
CA THR A 80 13.15 0.79 4.49
C THR A 80 13.64 0.82 5.94
#